data_AF-A0A5N8W6S0-F1
#
_entry.id   AF-A0A5N8W6S0-F1
#
_cell.length_a   1.000
_cell.length_b   1.000
_cell.length_c   1.000
_cell.angle_alpha   90.00
_cell.angle_beta   90.00
_cell.angle_gamma   90.00
#
_symmetry.space_group_name_H-M   'P 1'
#
loop_
_entity.id
_entity.type
_entity.pdbx_description
1 polymer ?
#
loop_
_entity_poly.entity_id
_entity_poly.type
_entity_poly.pdbx_seq_one_letter_code
_entity_poly.pdbx_strand_id
1 'polypeptide(L)'
;MHSPALESALAAVDTVFDGFTSPGETGCGRCHLPEQTAYLRTPNTRVPPDVLEMYVFEVADHFHDHAAVMRRLLPQGARALADGTLGPVGWRNHGLSEVDWRLWPAEQAAAVEAFVSAWWEEVLATPEPPHPVEDVFQACSAVLGSFAPLLDRWGSGPVADAHLLRCVEQWLDDLLSDRSPFLFGNAWDTDVRELQSWLAHEAPARLESRDYGLATRAGALALPCPERRDRLY
;
A
#
# COMPACT_ATOMS: atom_id res chain seq x y z
N MET A 1 12.36 14.98 5.78
CA MET A 1 11.86 14.91 7.16
C MET A 1 10.38 14.65 7.04
N HIS A 2 9.90 13.58 7.66
CA HIS A 2 8.49 13.22 7.62
C HIS A 2 7.66 14.20 8.44
N SER A 3 6.35 14.27 8.19
CA SER A 3 5.44 15.02 9.06
C SER A 3 5.48 14.51 10.50
N PRO A 4 5.10 15.34 11.48
CA PRO A 4 4.99 14.92 12.87
C PRO A 4 4.06 13.71 13.07
N ALA A 5 3.01 13.58 12.25
CA ALA A 5 2.06 12.48 12.31
C ALA A 5 2.74 11.16 11.90
N LEU A 6 3.45 11.15 10.77
CA LEU A 6 4.17 9.97 10.30
C LEU A 6 5.32 9.59 11.24
N GLU A 7 6.07 10.56 11.78
CA GLU A 7 7.09 10.29 12.78
C GLU A 7 6.52 9.65 14.06
N SER A 8 5.37 10.15 14.53
CA SER A 8 4.70 9.58 15.70
C SER A 8 4.21 8.15 15.44
N ALA A 9 3.68 7.87 14.25
CA ALA A 9 3.22 6.53 13.89
C ALA A 9 4.40 5.54 13.76
N LEU A 10 5.50 5.98 13.13
CA LEU A 10 6.72 5.18 13.04
C LEU A 10 7.32 4.89 14.43
N ALA A 11 7.35 5.87 15.33
CA ALA A 11 7.81 5.67 16.71
C ALA A 11 6.90 4.70 17.50
N ALA A 12 5.59 4.71 17.23
CA ALA A 12 4.66 3.74 17.83
C ALA A 12 4.95 2.33 17.32
N VAL A 13 5.20 2.15 16.02
CA VAL A 13 5.64 0.86 15.45
C VAL A 13 6.95 0.42 16.09
N ASP A 14 7.96 1.29 16.17
CA ASP A 14 9.25 0.99 16.79
C ASP A 14 9.07 0.50 18.24
N THR A 15 8.19 1.15 19.01
CA THR A 15 7.95 0.81 20.42
C THR A 15 7.17 -0.50 20.58
N VAL A 16 6.11 -0.70 19.80
CA VAL A 16 5.20 -1.84 19.95
C VAL A 16 5.83 -3.15 19.46
N PHE A 17 6.68 -3.07 18.43
CA PHE A 17 7.32 -4.24 17.82
C PHE A 17 8.80 -4.40 18.19
N ASP A 18 9.31 -3.62 19.15
CA ASP A 18 10.67 -3.75 19.66
C ASP A 18 10.93 -5.18 20.17
N GLY A 19 12.10 -5.74 19.83
CA GLY A 19 12.51 -7.06 20.29
C GLY A 19 11.71 -8.26 19.77
N PHE A 20 10.69 -8.08 18.94
CA PHE A 20 9.98 -9.21 18.32
C PHE A 20 10.95 -10.07 17.51
N THR A 21 10.71 -11.38 17.47
CA THR A 21 11.49 -12.36 16.69
C THR A 21 10.61 -13.47 16.16
N SER A 22 11.13 -14.21 15.18
CA SER A 22 10.61 -15.52 14.79
C SER A 22 11.63 -16.59 15.17
N PRO A 23 11.66 -17.06 16.44
CA PRO A 23 12.76 -17.86 16.98
C PRO A 23 12.87 -19.25 16.36
N GLY A 24 11.75 -19.80 15.88
CA GLY A 24 11.70 -21.10 15.20
C GLY A 24 11.97 -21.03 13.70
N GLU A 25 12.27 -19.84 13.16
CA GLU A 25 12.37 -19.66 11.71
C GLU A 25 13.60 -20.36 11.14
N THR A 26 13.37 -21.18 10.11
CA THR A 26 14.40 -21.86 9.34
C THR A 26 14.45 -21.41 7.88
N GLY A 27 13.44 -20.65 7.44
CA GLY A 27 13.15 -20.40 6.04
C GLY A 27 12.74 -21.68 5.30
N CYS A 28 12.49 -21.58 4.00
CA CYS A 28 12.15 -22.71 3.15
C CYS A 28 13.31 -23.69 2.87
N GLY A 29 14.52 -23.41 3.36
CA GLY A 29 15.72 -24.24 3.21
C GLY A 29 16.32 -24.27 1.79
N ARG A 30 15.83 -23.43 0.87
CA ARG A 30 16.32 -23.34 -0.52
C ARG A 30 16.63 -21.91 -0.96
N CYS A 31 15.77 -20.96 -0.61
CA CYS A 31 15.83 -19.59 -1.10
C CYS A 31 16.67 -18.67 -0.21
N HIS A 32 16.96 -19.08 1.03
CA HIS A 32 17.61 -18.22 2.03
C HIS A 32 18.81 -18.92 2.65
N LEU A 33 19.88 -18.17 2.85
CA LEU A 33 21.05 -18.63 3.58
C LEU A 33 20.74 -18.70 5.09
N PRO A 34 21.27 -19.69 5.83
CA PRO A 34 21.06 -19.78 7.28
C PRO A 34 21.42 -18.51 8.05
N GLU A 35 22.42 -17.76 7.57
CA GLU A 35 22.86 -16.48 8.13
C GLU A 35 21.81 -15.38 7.93
N GLN A 36 21.09 -15.38 6.80
CA GLN A 36 20.00 -14.43 6.55
C GLN A 36 18.82 -14.71 7.48
N THR A 37 18.45 -15.99 7.64
CA THR A 37 17.37 -16.38 8.55
C THR A 37 17.71 -16.12 10.01
N ALA A 38 19.00 -16.09 10.38
CA ALA A 38 19.42 -15.74 11.74
C ALA A 38 19.00 -14.32 12.17
N TYR A 39 18.85 -13.38 11.22
CA TYR A 39 18.33 -12.04 11.52
C TYR A 39 16.89 -12.06 12.03
N LEU A 40 16.07 -13.00 11.55
CA LEU A 40 14.67 -13.15 11.97
C LEU A 40 14.57 -13.73 13.39
N ARG A 41 15.53 -14.58 13.78
CA ARG A 41 15.60 -15.23 15.09
C ARG A 41 16.21 -14.35 16.17
N THR A 42 17.02 -13.37 15.79
CA THR A 42 17.81 -12.56 16.75
C THR A 42 17.10 -11.23 17.03
N PRO A 43 16.73 -10.94 18.29
CA PRO A 43 16.07 -9.69 18.65
C PRO A 43 17.05 -8.54 18.49
N ASN A 44 16.54 -7.34 18.17
CA ASN A 44 17.29 -6.07 18.18
C ASN A 44 18.52 -6.01 17.26
N THR A 45 18.73 -7.02 16.41
CA THR A 45 19.77 -6.99 15.38
C THR A 45 19.26 -6.22 14.18
N ARG A 46 20.07 -5.32 13.62
CA ARG A 46 19.71 -4.65 12.38
C ARG A 46 19.73 -5.65 11.22
N VAL A 47 18.60 -5.79 10.53
CA VAL A 47 18.51 -6.57 9.29
C VAL A 47 19.15 -5.77 8.16
N PRO A 48 20.08 -6.35 7.37
CA PRO A 48 20.64 -5.70 6.19
C PRO A 48 19.53 -5.27 5.19
N PRO A 49 19.66 -4.13 4.49
CA PRO A 49 18.58 -3.62 3.63
C PRO A 49 18.11 -4.58 2.55
N ASP A 50 19.04 -5.29 1.89
CA ASP A 50 18.76 -6.30 0.88
C ASP A 50 17.99 -7.51 1.45
N VAL A 51 18.35 -7.93 2.66
CA VAL A 51 17.67 -9.02 3.37
C VAL A 51 16.29 -8.58 3.87
N LEU A 52 16.17 -7.34 4.34
CA LEU A 52 14.90 -6.73 4.75
C LEU A 52 13.94 -6.70 3.58
N GLU A 53 14.36 -6.11 2.45
CA GLU A 53 13.56 -6.02 1.22
C GLU A 53 13.17 -7.41 0.72
N MET A 54 14.10 -8.35 0.69
CA MET A 54 13.80 -9.72 0.32
C MET A 54 12.66 -10.28 1.16
N TYR A 55 12.75 -10.20 2.50
CA TYR A 55 11.77 -10.83 3.39
C TYR A 55 10.44 -10.09 3.50
N VAL A 56 10.41 -8.76 3.41
CA VAL A 56 9.13 -8.03 3.47
C VAL A 56 8.25 -8.26 2.23
N PHE A 57 8.84 -8.69 1.11
CA PHE A 57 8.12 -9.00 -0.13
C PHE A 57 8.18 -10.48 -0.52
N GLU A 58 8.63 -11.34 0.39
CA GLU A 58 8.68 -12.78 0.16
C GLU A 58 7.30 -13.41 0.37
N VAL A 59 7.02 -14.50 -0.34
CA VAL A 59 5.75 -15.21 -0.23
C VAL A 59 5.61 -15.91 1.13
N ALA A 60 4.39 -15.93 1.66
CA ALA A 60 4.09 -16.39 3.02
C ALA A 60 4.53 -17.83 3.29
N ASP A 61 4.46 -18.71 2.30
CA ASP A 61 4.79 -20.15 2.41
C ASP A 61 6.30 -20.43 2.48
N HIS A 62 7.15 -19.40 2.31
CA HIS A 62 8.58 -19.49 2.55
C HIS A 62 8.96 -19.32 4.03
N PHE A 63 8.00 -18.97 4.89
CA PHE A 63 8.18 -18.79 6.32
C PHE A 63 7.43 -19.88 7.11
N HIS A 64 7.96 -20.27 8.26
CA HIS A 64 7.24 -21.16 9.17
C HIS A 64 6.14 -20.42 9.93
N ASP A 65 6.43 -19.19 10.36
CA ASP A 65 5.49 -18.29 11.04
C ASP A 65 5.59 -16.89 10.42
N HIS A 66 4.88 -16.70 9.30
CA HIS A 66 4.90 -15.44 8.56
C HIS A 66 4.45 -14.25 9.44
N ALA A 67 3.51 -14.47 10.36
CA ALA A 67 3.05 -13.41 11.26
C ALA A 67 4.16 -12.98 12.24
N ALA A 68 4.91 -13.91 12.82
CA ALA A 68 6.07 -13.58 13.66
C ALA A 68 7.17 -12.86 12.87
N VAL A 69 7.43 -13.29 11.63
CA VAL A 69 8.39 -12.63 10.73
C VAL A 69 7.95 -11.20 10.42
N MET A 70 6.68 -10.97 10.10
CA MET A 70 6.19 -9.62 9.83
C MET A 70 6.31 -8.71 11.05
N ARG A 71 5.97 -9.19 12.26
CA ARG A 71 6.22 -8.41 13.50
C ARG A 71 7.69 -8.05 13.69
N ARG A 72 8.59 -8.99 13.41
CA ARG A 72 10.05 -8.80 13.53
C ARG A 72 10.59 -7.73 12.58
N LEU A 73 10.07 -7.69 11.36
CA LEU A 73 10.55 -6.80 10.30
C LEU A 73 9.91 -5.41 10.35
N LEU A 74 8.73 -5.29 10.96
CA LEU A 74 7.88 -4.11 10.87
C LEU A 74 8.56 -2.78 11.26
N PRO A 75 9.34 -2.66 12.35
CA PRO A 75 10.06 -1.42 12.67
C PRO A 75 10.96 -0.92 11.53
N GLN A 76 11.83 -1.80 11.02
CA GLN A 76 12.72 -1.45 9.92
C GLN A 76 11.98 -1.31 8.59
N GLY A 77 10.98 -2.16 8.33
CA GLY A 77 10.19 -2.15 7.09
C GLY A 77 9.35 -0.89 6.95
N ALA A 78 8.65 -0.47 8.00
CA ALA A 78 7.83 0.75 8.00
C ALA A 78 8.66 2.01 7.74
N ARG A 79 9.83 2.12 8.39
CA ARG A 79 10.80 3.19 8.13
C ARG A 79 11.29 3.14 6.68
N ALA A 80 11.67 1.96 6.20
CA ALA A 80 12.21 1.80 4.87
C ALA A 80 11.18 2.13 3.76
N LEU A 81 9.90 1.80 3.96
CA LEU A 81 8.77 2.22 3.13
C LEU A 81 8.59 3.75 3.13
N ALA A 82 8.56 4.36 4.32
CA ALA A 82 8.40 5.81 4.45
C ALA A 82 9.56 6.59 3.80
N ASP A 83 10.79 6.08 3.94
CA ASP A 83 12.00 6.71 3.43
C ASP A 83 12.24 6.46 1.92
N GLY A 84 11.46 5.59 1.27
CA GLY A 84 11.70 5.23 -0.13
C GLY A 84 12.94 4.36 -0.36
N THR A 85 13.38 3.62 0.66
CA THR A 85 14.64 2.85 0.63
C THR A 85 14.44 1.37 0.34
N LEU A 86 13.19 0.89 0.31
CA LEU A 86 12.83 -0.38 -0.30
C LEU A 86 12.71 -0.21 -1.82
N GLY A 87 12.79 -1.32 -2.55
CA GLY A 87 12.46 -1.35 -3.98
C GLY A 87 11.02 -0.89 -4.27
N PRO A 88 10.64 -0.83 -5.56
CA PRO A 88 9.33 -0.35 -5.97
C PRO A 88 8.19 -1.08 -5.23
N VAL A 89 7.40 -0.32 -4.47
CA VAL A 89 6.17 -0.81 -3.83
C VAL A 89 5.09 -1.03 -4.90
N GLY A 90 4.01 -1.74 -4.60
CA GLY A 90 2.91 -1.99 -5.56
C GLY A 90 3.18 -3.08 -6.63
N TRP A 91 4.44 -3.42 -6.89
CA TRP A 91 4.80 -4.48 -7.85
C TRP A 91 4.92 -5.88 -7.23
N ARG A 92 4.86 -5.98 -5.89
CA ARG A 92 4.91 -7.23 -5.13
C ARG A 92 3.98 -7.12 -3.91
N ASN A 93 3.45 -8.24 -3.44
CA ASN A 93 2.74 -8.28 -2.17
C ASN A 93 3.68 -7.98 -1.02
N HIS A 94 3.32 -6.97 -0.23
CA HIS A 94 3.99 -6.70 1.04
C HIS A 94 3.47 -7.71 2.07
N GLY A 95 4.33 -8.38 2.82
CA GLY A 95 3.92 -9.48 3.70
C GLY A 95 2.85 -9.11 4.75
N LEU A 96 2.73 -7.82 5.11
CA LEU A 96 1.61 -7.33 5.93
C LEU A 96 0.22 -7.54 5.31
N SER A 97 0.08 -7.55 3.98
CA SER A 97 -1.20 -7.85 3.32
C SER A 97 -1.56 -9.33 3.36
N GLU A 98 -0.62 -10.19 3.74
CA GLU A 98 -0.74 -11.66 3.75
C GLU A 98 -0.88 -12.23 5.16
N VAL A 99 -0.97 -11.37 6.18
CA VAL A 99 -1.13 -11.76 7.58
C VAL A 99 -2.36 -11.10 8.18
N ASP A 100 -3.08 -11.82 9.05
CA ASP A 100 -4.25 -11.30 9.76
C ASP A 100 -3.84 -10.36 10.91
N TRP A 101 -3.15 -9.27 10.60
CA TRP A 101 -2.63 -8.33 11.60
C TRP A 101 -3.72 -7.67 12.44
N ARG A 102 -4.96 -7.64 11.95
CA ARG A 102 -6.15 -7.20 12.70
C ARG A 102 -6.54 -8.14 13.83
N LEU A 103 -6.10 -9.39 13.79
CA LEU A 103 -6.28 -10.38 14.86
C LEU A 103 -5.13 -10.37 15.87
N TRP A 104 -4.10 -9.55 15.66
CA TRP A 104 -3.03 -9.36 16.63
C TRP A 104 -3.53 -8.60 17.86
N PRO A 105 -2.74 -8.53 18.96
CA PRO A 105 -3.07 -7.69 20.10
C PRO A 105 -3.44 -6.26 19.67
N ALA A 106 -4.42 -5.65 20.35
CA ALA A 106 -5.03 -4.39 19.94
C ALA A 106 -4.00 -3.26 19.70
N GLU A 107 -2.96 -3.17 20.52
CA GLU A 107 -1.88 -2.19 20.37
C GLU A 107 -1.07 -2.41 19.08
N GLN A 108 -0.86 -3.66 18.67
CA GLN A 108 -0.17 -4.00 17.42
C GLN A 108 -1.01 -3.64 16.20
N ALA A 109 -2.30 -4.01 16.21
CA ALA A 109 -3.20 -3.67 15.12
C ALA A 109 -3.35 -2.15 14.96
N ALA A 110 -3.51 -1.42 16.07
CA ALA A 110 -3.59 0.03 16.07
C ALA A 110 -2.31 0.70 15.53
N ALA A 111 -1.12 0.17 15.88
CA ALA A 111 0.14 0.70 15.38
C ALA A 111 0.29 0.51 13.86
N VAL A 112 -0.11 -0.66 13.32
CA VAL A 112 -0.13 -0.91 11.87
C VAL A 112 -1.08 0.06 11.16
N GLU A 113 -2.31 0.17 11.66
CA GLU A 113 -3.33 1.05 11.05
C GLU A 113 -2.92 2.53 11.08
N ALA A 114 -2.34 2.99 12.20
CA ALA A 114 -1.85 4.35 12.35
C ALA A 114 -0.69 4.64 11.38
N PHE A 115 0.24 3.70 11.22
CA PHE A 115 1.33 3.84 10.25
C PHE A 115 0.82 3.93 8.81
N VAL A 116 -0.02 2.98 8.37
CA VAL A 116 -0.50 2.96 6.99
C VAL A 116 -1.31 4.22 6.68
N SER A 117 -2.14 4.68 7.62
CA SER A 117 -2.91 5.92 7.46
C SER A 117 -2.01 7.16 7.38
N ALA A 118 -1.04 7.30 8.28
CA ALA A 118 -0.14 8.46 8.30
C ALA A 118 0.80 8.48 7.08
N TRP A 119 1.25 7.31 6.61
CA TRP A 119 2.07 7.21 5.41
C TRP A 119 1.28 7.61 4.17
N TRP A 120 0.02 7.18 4.05
CA TRP A 120 -0.85 7.60 2.97
C TRP A 120 -1.09 9.12 2.94
N GLU A 121 -1.38 9.72 4.10
CA GLU A 121 -1.57 11.16 4.23
C GLU A 121 -0.30 11.95 3.88
N GLU A 122 0.88 11.48 4.27
CA GLU A 122 2.16 12.08 3.89
C GLU A 122 2.34 12.10 2.37
N VAL A 123 2.03 10.98 1.70
CA VAL A 123 2.15 10.85 0.25
C VAL A 123 1.20 11.81 -0.47
N LEU A 124 -0.04 11.93 0.00
CA LEU A 124 -1.00 12.88 -0.55
C LEU A 124 -0.61 14.35 -0.36
N ALA A 125 0.14 14.66 0.70
CA ALA A 125 0.62 16.01 0.99
C ALA A 125 1.94 16.36 0.27
N THR A 126 2.68 15.37 -0.21
CA THR A 126 4.01 15.55 -0.80
C THR A 126 3.93 15.58 -2.32
N PRO A 127 4.40 16.64 -3.02
CA PRO A 127 4.34 16.71 -4.49
C PRO A 127 5.09 15.59 -5.21
N GLU A 128 6.27 15.23 -4.71
CA GLU A 128 7.13 14.17 -5.23
C GLU A 128 7.45 13.20 -4.09
N PRO A 129 6.50 12.31 -3.73
CA PRO A 129 6.71 11.35 -2.65
C PRO A 129 7.80 10.34 -3.04
N PRO A 130 8.51 9.73 -2.07
CA PRO A 130 9.59 8.79 -2.35
C PRO A 130 9.15 7.58 -3.20
N HIS A 131 7.88 7.20 -3.06
CA HIS A 131 7.25 6.19 -3.89
C HIS A 131 6.10 6.79 -4.70
N PRO A 132 5.91 6.33 -5.95
CA PRO A 132 4.70 6.57 -6.74
C PRO A 132 3.38 6.51 -5.97
N VAL A 133 2.52 7.52 -6.11
CA VAL A 133 1.24 7.57 -5.38
C VAL A 133 0.32 6.38 -5.67
N GLU A 134 0.26 5.92 -6.93
CA GLU A 134 -0.52 4.74 -7.33
C GLU A 134 0.03 3.45 -6.72
N ASP A 135 1.35 3.32 -6.58
CA ASP A 135 1.98 2.15 -5.97
C ASP A 135 1.75 2.14 -4.45
N VAL A 136 1.81 3.32 -3.80
CA VAL A 136 1.50 3.46 -2.38
C VAL A 136 0.02 3.18 -2.12
N PHE A 137 -0.88 3.68 -2.96
CA PHE A 137 -2.31 3.37 -2.85
C PHE A 137 -2.55 1.87 -2.93
N GLN A 138 -1.92 1.18 -3.89
CA GLN A 138 -2.02 -0.28 -3.99
C GLN A 138 -1.46 -0.98 -2.76
N ALA A 139 -0.27 -0.59 -2.28
CA ALA A 139 0.34 -1.20 -1.09
C ALA A 139 -0.53 -1.00 0.16
N CYS A 140 -1.01 0.22 0.39
CA CYS A 140 -1.87 0.55 1.53
C CYS A 140 -3.20 -0.19 1.45
N SER A 141 -3.83 -0.24 0.27
CA SER A 141 -5.11 -0.92 0.11
C SER A 141 -4.99 -2.43 0.26
N ALA A 142 -3.88 -3.04 -0.20
CA ALA A 142 -3.61 -4.45 0.05
C ALA A 142 -3.45 -4.75 1.55
N VAL A 143 -2.73 -3.91 2.30
CA VAL A 143 -2.58 -4.08 3.77
C VAL A 143 -3.90 -3.83 4.50
N LEU A 144 -4.67 -2.82 4.07
CA LEU A 144 -5.94 -2.49 4.69
C LEU A 144 -7.10 -3.40 4.23
N GLY A 145 -6.96 -4.12 3.11
CA GLY A 145 -8.05 -4.91 2.52
C GLY A 145 -9.27 -4.07 2.14
N SER A 146 -9.11 -2.77 1.85
CA SER A 146 -10.19 -1.84 1.50
C SER A 146 -9.64 -0.55 0.87
N PHE A 147 -10.41 0.07 -0.02
CA PHE A 147 -10.12 1.39 -0.60
C PHE A 147 -10.71 2.55 0.20
N ALA A 148 -11.89 2.37 0.80
CA ALA A 148 -12.62 3.37 1.57
C ALA A 148 -11.74 4.28 2.45
N PRO A 149 -10.92 3.76 3.39
CA PRO A 149 -10.14 4.62 4.28
C PRO A 149 -9.09 5.47 3.55
N LEU A 150 -8.63 5.03 2.38
CA LEU A 150 -7.65 5.77 1.57
C LEU A 150 -8.34 6.84 0.73
N LEU A 151 -9.49 6.48 0.12
CA LEU A 151 -10.30 7.39 -0.68
C LEU A 151 -10.91 8.52 0.16
N ASP A 152 -11.38 8.22 1.37
CA ASP A 152 -11.91 9.21 2.32
C ASP A 152 -10.87 10.26 2.74
N ARG A 153 -9.58 9.88 2.75
CA ARG A 153 -8.46 10.77 3.07
C ARG A 153 -7.97 11.57 1.86
N TRP A 154 -8.42 11.21 0.66
CA TRP A 154 -8.00 11.87 -0.58
C TRP A 154 -8.70 13.22 -0.76
N GLY A 155 -8.24 14.20 -0.01
CA GLY A 155 -8.72 15.58 -0.07
C GLY A 155 -8.49 16.26 -1.43
N SER A 156 -9.02 17.46 -1.58
CA SER A 156 -8.79 18.32 -2.75
C SER A 156 -7.60 19.26 -2.55
N GLY A 157 -7.01 19.70 -3.65
CA GLY A 157 -5.92 20.67 -3.64
C GLY A 157 -4.85 20.36 -4.68
N PRO A 158 -3.94 21.31 -4.98
CA PRO A 158 -3.08 21.21 -6.14
C PRO A 158 -2.23 19.93 -6.23
N VAL A 159 -1.72 19.46 -5.08
CA VAL A 159 -0.90 18.25 -4.96
C VAL A 159 -1.78 16.99 -5.08
N ALA A 160 -2.84 16.89 -4.28
CA ALA A 160 -3.76 15.76 -4.34
C ALA A 160 -4.43 15.60 -5.71
N ASP A 161 -4.69 16.71 -6.42
CA ASP A 161 -5.24 16.71 -7.78
C ASP A 161 -4.19 16.30 -8.83
N ALA A 162 -2.89 16.56 -8.57
CA ALA A 162 -1.80 16.09 -9.43
C ALA A 162 -1.61 14.57 -9.27
N HIS A 163 -1.68 14.09 -8.04
CA HIS A 163 -1.71 12.67 -7.74
C HIS A 163 -2.93 11.99 -8.36
N LEU A 164 -4.11 12.60 -8.26
CA LEU A 164 -5.33 12.08 -8.86
C LEU A 164 -5.19 11.96 -10.38
N LEU A 165 -4.66 12.98 -11.05
CA LEU A 165 -4.40 12.95 -12.48
C LEU A 165 -3.57 11.73 -12.85
N ARG A 166 -2.45 11.51 -12.15
CA ARG A 166 -1.54 10.41 -12.42
C ARG A 166 -2.17 9.04 -12.18
N CYS A 167 -2.93 8.89 -11.10
CA CYS A 167 -3.69 7.68 -10.83
C CYS A 167 -4.74 7.40 -11.91
N VAL A 168 -5.47 8.42 -12.36
CA VAL A 168 -6.45 8.25 -13.45
C VAL A 168 -5.76 7.87 -14.76
N GLU A 169 -4.64 8.49 -15.11
CA GLU A 169 -3.86 8.11 -16.29
C GLU A 169 -3.47 6.62 -16.28
N GLN A 170 -3.09 6.09 -15.11
CA GLN A 170 -2.67 4.70 -14.95
C GLN A 170 -3.84 3.72 -14.90
N TRP A 171 -4.93 4.06 -14.21
CA TRP A 171 -5.99 3.09 -13.87
C TRP A 171 -7.15 3.04 -14.84
N LEU A 172 -7.39 4.13 -15.58
CA LEU A 172 -8.66 4.37 -16.24
C LEU A 172 -9.01 3.31 -17.29
N ASP A 173 -8.05 2.83 -18.07
CA ASP A 173 -8.33 1.85 -19.14
C ASP A 173 -8.81 0.49 -18.60
N ASP A 174 -8.21 0.04 -17.49
CA ASP A 174 -8.66 -1.16 -16.79
C ASP A 174 -10.04 -0.96 -16.19
N LEU A 175 -10.26 0.16 -15.51
CA LEU A 175 -11.55 0.47 -14.89
C LEU A 175 -12.66 0.65 -15.92
N LEU A 176 -12.38 1.24 -17.09
CA LEU A 176 -13.36 1.34 -18.18
C LEU A 176 -13.78 -0.04 -18.69
N SER A 177 -12.90 -1.03 -18.57
CA SER A 177 -13.11 -2.44 -18.94
C SER A 177 -13.65 -3.30 -17.79
N ASP A 178 -14.06 -2.70 -16.67
CA ASP A 178 -14.48 -3.38 -15.44
C ASP A 178 -13.42 -4.36 -14.90
N ARG A 179 -12.13 -4.01 -15.05
CA ARG A 179 -10.98 -4.76 -14.52
C ARG A 179 -10.31 -4.00 -13.38
N SER A 180 -9.69 -4.75 -12.47
CA SER A 180 -8.79 -4.18 -11.47
C SER A 180 -7.53 -3.61 -12.14
N PRO A 181 -7.14 -2.35 -11.83
CA PRO A 181 -5.85 -1.80 -12.26
C PRO A 181 -4.68 -2.31 -11.40
N PHE A 182 -4.97 -3.04 -10.32
CA PHE A 182 -3.98 -3.48 -9.34
C PHE A 182 -3.57 -4.93 -9.56
N LEU A 183 -2.27 -5.19 -9.42
CA LEU A 183 -1.65 -6.49 -9.64
C LEU A 183 -1.96 -7.50 -8.52
N PHE A 184 -2.21 -7.00 -7.31
CA PHE A 184 -2.40 -7.84 -6.13
C PHE A 184 -3.53 -7.33 -5.22
N GLY A 185 -4.04 -8.19 -4.33
CA GLY A 185 -5.21 -7.95 -3.48
C GLY A 185 -6.21 -9.11 -3.57
N ASN A 186 -7.08 -9.28 -2.60
CA ASN A 186 -7.99 -10.44 -2.49
C ASN A 186 -9.48 -10.05 -2.62
N ALA A 187 -9.78 -8.78 -2.92
CA ALA A 187 -11.13 -8.20 -2.88
C ALA A 187 -11.58 -7.50 -4.19
N TRP A 188 -11.07 -7.96 -5.34
CA TRP A 188 -11.12 -7.21 -6.60
C TRP A 188 -12.50 -6.84 -7.15
N ASP A 189 -13.57 -7.61 -6.92
CA ASP A 189 -14.87 -7.31 -7.58
C ASP A 189 -15.65 -6.18 -6.88
N THR A 190 -15.64 -6.13 -5.54
CA THR A 190 -16.36 -5.08 -4.80
C THR A 190 -15.56 -3.77 -4.82
N ASP A 191 -14.24 -3.89 -4.77
CA ASP A 191 -13.32 -2.76 -4.68
C ASP A 191 -13.20 -2.00 -6.01
N VAL A 192 -13.30 -2.69 -7.17
CA VAL A 192 -13.32 -2.03 -8.49
C VAL A 192 -14.52 -1.09 -8.62
N ARG A 193 -15.70 -1.51 -8.15
CA ARG A 193 -16.91 -0.68 -8.24
C ARG A 193 -16.83 0.54 -7.35
N GLU A 194 -16.27 0.39 -6.16
CA GLU A 194 -16.00 1.50 -5.25
C GLU A 194 -15.09 2.53 -5.91
N LEU A 195 -13.95 2.09 -6.47
CA LEU A 195 -12.99 2.98 -7.14
C LEU A 195 -13.60 3.66 -8.38
N GLN A 196 -14.37 2.93 -9.19
CA GLN A 196 -15.11 3.48 -10.33
C GLN A 196 -16.07 4.59 -9.88
N SER A 197 -16.86 4.34 -8.84
CA SER A 197 -17.83 5.28 -8.29
C SER A 197 -17.15 6.55 -7.78
N TRP A 198 -16.08 6.38 -7.00
CA TRP A 198 -15.30 7.50 -6.47
C TRP A 198 -14.67 8.35 -7.57
N LEU A 199 -14.01 7.71 -8.56
CA LEU A 199 -13.41 8.44 -9.69
C LEU A 199 -14.44 9.14 -10.57
N ALA A 200 -15.59 8.51 -10.82
CA ALA A 200 -16.66 9.14 -11.61
C ALA A 200 -17.21 10.40 -10.92
N HIS A 201 -17.17 10.44 -9.59
CA HIS A 201 -17.62 11.58 -8.81
C HIS A 201 -16.55 12.68 -8.70
N GLU A 202 -15.34 12.31 -8.28
CA GLU A 202 -14.28 13.25 -7.91
C GLU A 202 -13.50 13.78 -9.12
N ALA A 203 -13.13 12.90 -10.05
CA ALA A 203 -12.18 13.23 -11.10
C ALA A 203 -12.68 14.29 -12.10
N PRO A 204 -13.94 14.30 -12.57
CA PRO A 204 -14.36 15.27 -13.58
C PRO A 204 -14.13 16.72 -13.15
N ALA A 205 -14.63 17.11 -11.97
CA ALA A 205 -14.51 18.48 -11.48
C ALA A 205 -13.06 18.89 -11.17
N ARG A 206 -12.24 17.94 -10.71
CA ARG A 206 -10.86 18.19 -10.28
C ARG A 206 -9.87 18.20 -11.46
N LEU A 207 -10.19 17.49 -12.53
CA LEU A 207 -9.29 17.31 -13.68
C LEU A 207 -9.69 18.13 -14.92
N GLU A 208 -10.92 18.66 -15.01
CA GLU A 208 -11.42 19.35 -16.21
C GLU A 208 -10.48 20.44 -16.75
N SER A 209 -9.93 21.26 -15.85
CA SER A 209 -9.01 22.35 -16.22
C SER A 209 -7.60 21.90 -16.61
N ARG A 210 -7.23 20.65 -16.31
CA ARG A 210 -5.90 20.06 -16.54
C ARG A 210 -5.90 19.11 -17.73
N ASP A 211 -6.88 18.22 -17.79
CA ASP A 211 -7.11 17.29 -18.89
C ASP A 211 -8.62 17.01 -19.04
N TYR A 212 -9.26 17.75 -19.94
CA TYR A 212 -10.67 17.59 -20.26
C TYR A 212 -11.02 16.20 -20.81
N GLY A 213 -10.10 15.59 -21.57
CA GLY A 213 -10.32 14.27 -22.16
C GLY A 213 -10.37 13.18 -21.09
N LEU A 214 -9.40 13.21 -20.18
CA LEU A 214 -9.33 12.30 -19.05
C LEU A 214 -10.51 12.51 -18.09
N ALA A 215 -10.86 13.77 -17.78
CA ALA A 215 -12.04 14.12 -16.99
C ALA A 215 -13.35 13.56 -17.58
N THR A 216 -13.52 13.68 -18.90
CA THR A 216 -14.70 13.17 -19.61
C THR A 216 -14.78 11.64 -19.53
N ARG A 217 -13.66 10.95 -19.72
CA ARG A 217 -13.58 9.49 -19.68
C ARG A 217 -13.79 8.97 -18.25
N ALA A 218 -13.21 9.61 -17.24
CA ALA A 218 -13.43 9.27 -15.83
C ALA A 218 -14.92 9.41 -15.44
N GLY A 219 -15.59 10.48 -15.90
CA GLY A 219 -17.03 10.65 -15.67
C GLY A 219 -17.90 9.55 -16.30
N ALA A 220 -17.43 8.89 -17.37
CA ALA A 220 -18.12 7.75 -17.97
C ALA A 220 -18.09 6.48 -17.10
N LEU A 221 -17.26 6.43 -16.05
CA LEU A 221 -17.23 5.30 -15.11
C LEU A 221 -18.55 5.14 -14.34
N ALA A 222 -19.34 6.23 -14.17
CA ALA A 222 -20.68 6.18 -13.58
C ALA A 222 -21.72 5.42 -14.42
N LEU A 223 -21.42 5.18 -15.70
CA LEU A 223 -22.35 4.52 -16.62
C LEU A 223 -22.18 2.98 -16.58
N PRO A 224 -23.25 2.22 -16.80
CA PRO A 224 -23.15 0.80 -17.11
C PRO A 224 -22.24 0.53 -18.32
N CYS A 225 -21.53 -0.60 -18.33
CA CYS A 225 -20.55 -0.93 -19.37
C CYS A 225 -21.04 -0.75 -20.83
N PRO A 226 -22.27 -1.16 -21.21
CA PRO A 226 -22.79 -0.92 -22.56
C PRO A 226 -22.88 0.58 -22.92
N GLU A 227 -23.45 1.39 -22.03
CA GLU A 227 -23.64 2.83 -22.24
C GLU A 227 -22.29 3.60 -22.22
N ARG A 228 -21.36 3.14 -21.38
CA ARG A 228 -19.99 3.65 -21.34
C ARG A 228 -19.28 3.44 -22.67
N ARG A 229 -19.43 2.26 -23.29
CA ARG A 229 -18.83 1.97 -24.60
C ARG A 229 -19.40 2.85 -25.71
N ASP A 230 -20.73 3.00 -25.77
CA ASP A 230 -21.40 3.86 -26.77
C ASP A 230 -21.02 5.34 -26.64
N ARG A 231 -20.64 5.78 -25.43
CA ARG A 231 -20.20 7.15 -25.18
C ARG A 231 -18.75 7.41 -25.59
N LEU A 232 -17.90 6.39 -25.58
CA LEU A 232 -16.46 6.51 -25.76
C LEU A 232 -15.95 6.06 -27.13
N TYR A 233 -16.74 5.29 -27.87
CA TYR A 233 -16.41 4.72 -29.18
C TYR A 233 -17.54 4.93 -30.19
#